data_AF-A0A651F2Q0-F1
#
_entry.id   AF-A0A651F2Q0-F1
#
_cell.length_a   1.000
_cell.length_b   1.000
_cell.length_c   1.000
_cell.angle_alpha   90.00
_cell.angle_beta   90.00
_cell.angle_gamma   90.00
#
_symmetry.space_group_name_H-M   'P 1'
#
loop_
_entity.id
_entity.type
_entity.pdbx_description
1 polymer ?
#
loop_
_entity_poly.entity_id
_entity_poly.type
_entity_poly.pdbx_seq_one_letter_code
_entity_poly.pdbx_strand_id
1 'polypeptide(L)' 'MMFISKHYAENVWARHERRAALARAMAERVEYVLPVRFDDTEIPGLNPVVGYLDLNDLPPKKFGEMILQKLGRA' A
#
# COMPACT_ATOMS: atom_id res chain seq x y z
N MET A 1 1.02 -2.37 -5.84
CA MET A 1 0.62 -1.33 -4.86
C MET A 1 -0.52 -1.86 -4.03
N MET A 2 -0.64 -1.41 -2.78
CA MET A 2 -1.74 -1.79 -1.89
C MET A 2 -2.47 -0.54 -1.45
N PHE A 3 -3.78 -0.50 -1.67
CA PHE A 3 -4.63 0.62 -1.28
C PHE A 3 -5.25 0.34 0.08
N ILE A 4 -5.11 1.30 1.00
CA ILE A 4 -5.57 1.21 2.38
C ILE A 4 -6.67 2.24 2.59
N SER A 5 -7.76 1.76 3.17
CA SER A 5 -8.83 2.58 3.73
C SER A 5 -9.42 1.85 4.94
N LYS A 6 -10.27 2.53 5.70
CA LYS A 6 -11.04 1.92 6.79
C LYS A 6 -11.82 0.69 6.32
N HIS A 7 -12.43 0.79 5.14
CA HIS A 7 -13.19 -0.31 4.53
C HIS A 7 -12.29 -1.52 4.21
N TYR A 8 -11.06 -1.28 3.77
CA TYR A 8 -10.08 -2.33 3.53
C TYR A 8 -9.66 -3.03 4.84
N ALA A 9 -9.50 -2.28 5.94
CA ALA A 9 -9.08 -2.81 7.24
C ALA A 9 -10.15 -3.66 7.94
N GLU A 10 -11.43 -3.29 7.78
CA GLU A 10 -12.58 -3.99 8.38
C GLU A 10 -12.91 -5.31 7.67
N ASN A 11 -12.47 -5.49 6.42
CA ASN A 11 -12.75 -6.69 5.66
C ASN A 11 -11.86 -7.89 6.12
N VAL A 12 -12.52 -8.94 6.62
CA VAL A 12 -11.86 -10.16 7.12
C VAL A 12 -11.03 -10.88 6.03
N TRP A 13 -11.47 -10.84 4.78
CA TRP A 13 -10.75 -11.44 3.65
C TRP A 13 -9.48 -10.65 3.31
N ALA A 14 -9.53 -9.32 3.38
CA ALA A 14 -8.36 -8.45 3.18
C ALA A 14 -7.26 -8.70 4.22
N ARG A 15 -7.63 -9.13 5.44
CA ARG A 15 -6.66 -9.51 6.49
C ARG A 15 -5.86 -10.76 6.10
N HIS A 16 -6.51 -11.77 5.53
CA HIS A 16 -5.85 -12.99 5.07
C HIS A 16 -4.99 -12.73 3.83
N GLU A 17 -5.52 -12.00 2.85
CA GLU A 17 -4.80 -11.61 1.64
C GLU A 17 -3.54 -10.79 1.96
N ARG A 18 -3.65 -9.76 2.79
CA ARG A 18 -2.53 -8.91 3.22
C ARG A 18 -1.44 -9.73 3.90
N ARG A 19 -1.80 -10.63 4.82
CA ARG A 19 -0.83 -11.46 5.53
C ARG A 19 -0.05 -12.36 4.57
N ALA A 20 -0.73 -12.96 3.59
CA ALA A 20 -0.09 -13.78 2.57
C ALA A 20 0.79 -12.95 1.60
N ALA A 21 0.35 -11.75 1.22
CA ALA A 21 1.11 -10.85 0.36
C ALA A 21 2.38 -10.32 1.06
N LEU A 22 2.27 -9.88 2.32
CA LEU A 22 3.40 -9.39 3.10
C LEU A 22 4.43 -10.49 3.38
N ALA A 23 3.97 -11.69 3.75
CA ALA A 23 4.86 -12.83 3.97
C ALA A 23 5.64 -13.22 2.71
N ARG A 24 4.98 -13.24 1.53
CA ARG A 24 5.64 -13.50 0.24
C ARG A 24 6.64 -12.41 -0.13
N ALA A 25 6.25 -11.13 -0.02
CA ALA A 25 7.15 -10.02 -0.33
C ALA A 25 8.41 -10.03 0.56
N MET A 26 8.27 -10.36 1.85
CA MET A 26 9.40 -10.49 2.77
C MET A 26 10.27 -11.72 2.47
N ALA A 27 9.67 -12.87 2.17
CA ALA A 27 10.39 -14.11 1.90
C ALA A 27 11.14 -14.10 0.56
N GLU A 28 10.50 -13.57 -0.48
CA GLU A 28 11.03 -13.61 -1.85
C GLU A 28 11.91 -12.39 -2.17
N ARG A 29 12.08 -11.44 -1.23
CA ARG A 29 12.72 -10.12 -1.46
C ARG A 29 12.16 -9.40 -2.70
N VAL A 30 10.92 -9.71 -3.06
CA VAL A 30 10.23 -9.11 -4.18
C VAL A 30 9.92 -7.67 -3.83
N GLU A 31 9.91 -6.82 -4.86
CA GLU A 31 9.67 -5.40 -4.75
C GLU A 31 8.52 -5.11 -3.78
N TYR A 32 8.85 -4.42 -2.69
CA TYR A 32 7.93 -4.17 -1.60
C TYR A 32 6.68 -3.44 -2.13
N VAL A 33 5.50 -3.95 -1.76
CA VAL A 33 4.23 -3.36 -2.16
C VAL A 33 4.06 -2.01 -1.46
N LEU A 34 4.32 -0.91 -2.18
CA LEU A 34 4.10 0.45 -1.66
C LEU A 34 2.64 0.59 -1.18
N PRO A 35 2.41 0.83 0.12
CA PRO A 35 1.07 1.04 0.66
C PRO A 35 0.67 2.50 0.45
N VAL A 36 -0.56 2.69 0.03
CA VAL A 36 -1.13 3.99 -0.31
C VAL A 36 -2.42 4.15 0.49
N ARG A 37 -2.53 5.20 1.29
CA ARG A 37 -3.64 5.41 2.23
C ARG A 37 -4.59 6.49 1.71
N PHE A 38 -5.89 6.18 1.75
CA PHE A 38 -6.96 7.14 1.49
C PHE A 38 -7.45 7.86 2.75
N ASP A 39 -7.04 7.37 3.93
CA ASP A 39 -7.41 7.89 5.24
C ASP A 39 -6.32 7.50 6.26
N ASP A 40 -6.46 7.98 7.50
CA ASP A 40 -5.52 7.71 8.59
C ASP A 40 -5.60 6.26 9.13
N THR A 41 -6.20 5.33 8.38
CA THR A 41 -6.36 3.95 8.82
C THR A 41 -5.02 3.27 9.01
N GLU A 42 -4.75 2.92 10.26
CA GLU A 42 -3.63 2.09 10.62
C GLU A 42 -3.90 0.62 10.33
N ILE A 43 -2.87 -0.07 9.85
CA ILE A 43 -2.94 -1.48 9.53
C ILE A 43 -1.99 -2.23 10.49
N PRO A 44 -2.54 -2.94 11.49
CA PRO A 44 -1.73 -3.63 12.49
C PRO A 44 -0.75 -4.62 11.85
N GLY A 45 0.53 -4.54 12.24
CA GLY A 45 1.58 -5.43 11.74
C GLY A 45 2.21 -5.05 10.40
N LEU A 46 1.87 -3.89 9.81
CA LEU A 46 2.73 -3.27 8.81
C LEU A 46 3.80 -2.46 9.56
N ASN A 47 5.08 -2.79 9.36
CA ASN A 47 6.18 -2.15 10.08
C ASN A 47 6.32 -0.67 9.63
N PRO A 48 6.47 0.32 10.55
CA PRO A 48 6.66 1.75 10.22
C PRO A 48 7.88 2.07 9.32
N VAL A 49 8.82 1.13 9.14
CA VAL A 49 9.90 1.24 8.15
C VAL A 49 9.37 1.33 6.70
N VAL A 50 8.13 0.91 6.49
CA VAL A 50 7.43 1.04 5.23
C VAL A 50 6.66 2.36 5.27
N GLY A 51 7.23 3.38 4.63
CA GLY A 51 6.55 4.65 4.41
C GLY A 51 5.23 4.43 3.68
N TYR A 52 4.15 4.95 4.24
CA TYR A 52 2.88 5.07 3.56
C TYR A 52 2.93 6.27 2.62
N LEU A 53 2.32 6.14 1.45
CA LEU A 53 1.96 7.31 0.66
C LEU A 53 0.57 7.78 1.09
N ASP A 54 0.49 8.96 1.68
CA ASP A 54 -0.77 9.60 2.03
C ASP A 54 -1.39 10.26 0.78
N LEU A 55 -2.67 9.94 0.50
CA LEU A 55 -3.42 10.53 -0.60
C LEU A 55 -4.28 11.72 -0.19
N ASN A 56 -4.43 12.03 1.09
CA ASN A 56 -5.25 13.15 1.56
C ASN A 56 -4.79 14.48 0.94
N ASP A 57 -3.48 14.68 0.86
CA ASP A 57 -2.87 15.90 0.30
C ASP A 57 -2.27 15.69 -1.11
N LEU A 58 -2.48 14.52 -1.73
CA LEU A 58 -1.90 14.20 -3.04
C LEU A 58 -2.96 14.27 -4.14
N PRO A 59 -2.85 15.23 -5.09
CA PRO A 59 -3.76 15.29 -6.22
C PRO A 59 -3.73 13.99 -7.05
N PRO A 60 -4.89 13.45 -7.48
CA PRO A 60 -4.96 12.19 -8.23
C PRO A 60 -4.07 12.15 -9.47
N LYS A 61 -3.93 13.28 -10.17
CA LYS A 61 -3.03 13.39 -11.33
C LYS A 61 -1.57 13.14 -10.95
N LYS A 62 -1.11 13.78 -9.89
CA LYS A 62 0.26 13.65 -9.37
C LYS A 62 0.52 12.23 -8.87
N PHE A 63 -0.47 11.62 -8.23
CA PHE A 63 -0.40 10.21 -7.87
C PHE A 63 -0.25 9.31 -9.10
N GLY A 64 -1.05 9.52 -10.15
CA GLY A 64 -0.92 8.79 -11.41
C GLY A 64 0.46 8.92 -12.06
N GLU A 65 1.05 10.12 -12.05
CA GLU A 65 2.42 10.35 -12.52
C GLU A 65 3.46 9.54 -11.71
N MET A 66 3.31 9.46 -10.38
CA MET A 66 4.17 8.63 -9.53
C MET A 66 4.04 7.14 -9.82
N ILE A 67 2.82 6.67 -10.17
CA ILE A 67 2.62 5.28 -10.60
C ILE A 67 3.35 5.01 -11.91
N LEU A 68 3.24 5.91 -12.90
CA LEU A 68 3.92 5.77 -14.18
C LEU A 68 5.44 5.73 -14.02
N GLN A 69 6.00 6.58 -13.15
CA GLN A 69 7.41 6.56 -12.79
C GLN A 69 7.82 5.21 -12.19
N LYS A 70 7.04 4.69 -11.23
CA LYS A 70 7.31 3.38 -10.61
C LYS A 70 7.31 2.23 -11.63
N LEU A 71 6.46 2.31 -12.66
CA LEU A 71 6.38 1.30 -13.72
C LEU A 71 7.44 1.46 -14.81
N GLY A 72 8.35 2.45 -14.70
CA GLY A 72 9.35 2.74 -15.74
C GLY A 72 8.75 3.27 -17.04
N ARG A 73 7.57 3.92 -16.96
CA ARG A 73 6.81 4.44 -18.12
C ARG A 73 6.74 5.97 -18.13
N ALA A 74 7.62 6.64 -17.39
CA ALA A 74 7.71 8.09 -17.29
C ALA A 74 8.90 8.61 -18.09
#